data_AF-A0A956MGB7-F1
#
_entry.id   AF-A0A956MGB7-F1
#
_cell.length_a   1.000
_cell.length_b   1.000
_cell.length_c   1.000
_cell.angle_alpha   90.00
_cell.angle_beta   90.00
_cell.angle_gamma   90.00
#
_symmetry.space_group_name_H-M   'P 1'
#
loop_
_entity.id
_entity.type
_entity.pdbx_description
1 polymer ?
#
loop_
_entity_poly.entity_id
_entity_poly.type
_entity_poly.pdbx_seq_one_letter_code
_entity_poly.pdbx_strand_id
1 'polypeptide(L)'
;MERIEIPNLATYSPFSLSDVMVGAPLAARLVLGATPLGRAVQAAAFMGYAGSALLDWAVRMGVRRVDFEREFGADVHRLDPMPREVRQREVTALVERLNDGYTDERVPRAELARRANRRLTDYLATLTGQVVETSSEIRGMTLAGVLLPFAHGACDIVSGDIAIFRDTGVFEGHILAHELVHRRGYFKELHAQVLAHLALATSGDPVLVQSTLAERLNRNVQTLAGEDLAEHRRLVERSGLRPELASSFLAVLPEGTRSGVSDALRQLYDARMRLTGQNGLSDYWEGFTNFLWTFQRGTEARQPRAHARI
;
A
#
# COMPACT_ATOMS: atom_id res chain seq x y z
N MET A 1 -8.01 10.10 -24.90
CA MET A 1 -8.00 9.32 -23.65
C MET A 1 -8.81 10.11 -22.64
N GLU A 2 -9.79 9.47 -21.98
CA GLU A 2 -10.62 10.13 -20.97
C GLU A 2 -9.75 10.50 -19.74
N ARG A 3 -10.02 11.63 -19.08
CA ARG A 3 -9.27 12.12 -17.91
C ARG A 3 -10.21 12.38 -16.75
N ILE A 4 -9.85 11.85 -15.58
CA ILE A 4 -10.52 12.09 -14.31
C ILE A 4 -9.49 12.63 -13.32
N GLU A 5 -9.86 13.69 -12.60
CA GLU A 5 -9.05 14.31 -11.55
C GLU A 5 -9.76 14.13 -10.21
N ILE A 6 -9.14 13.36 -9.31
CA ILE A 6 -9.62 13.17 -7.93
C ILE A 6 -9.07 14.33 -7.09
N PRO A 7 -9.92 15.23 -6.55
CA PRO A 7 -9.46 16.46 -5.92
C PRO A 7 -8.66 16.26 -4.64
N ASN A 8 -9.00 15.29 -3.80
CA ASN A 8 -8.31 14.97 -2.55
C ASN A 8 -8.11 16.19 -1.64
N LEU A 9 -9.16 17.00 -1.51
CA LEU A 9 -9.17 18.22 -0.69
C LEU A 9 -8.75 17.93 0.76
N ALA A 10 -9.10 16.76 1.28
CA ALA A 10 -8.72 16.30 2.60
C ALA A 10 -7.21 16.35 2.83
N THR A 11 -6.39 16.09 1.81
CA THR A 11 -4.93 16.06 1.93
C THR A 11 -4.30 17.45 2.04
N TYR A 12 -4.97 18.49 1.54
CA TYR A 12 -4.50 19.88 1.61
C TYR A 12 -4.89 20.60 2.91
N SER A 13 -5.75 20.00 3.72
CA SER A 13 -6.07 20.55 5.05
C SER A 13 -4.81 20.57 5.94
N PRO A 14 -4.61 21.60 6.79
CA PRO A 14 -3.47 21.63 7.71
C PRO A 14 -3.50 20.48 8.74
N PHE A 15 -4.70 19.94 9.01
CA PHE A 15 -4.92 18.80 9.88
C PHE A 15 -5.60 17.67 9.10
N SER A 16 -5.31 16.41 9.46
CA SER A 16 -6.07 15.28 8.93
C SER A 16 -7.56 15.46 9.27
N LEU A 17 -8.42 15.39 8.24
CA LEU A 17 -9.85 15.57 8.45
C LEU A 17 -10.46 14.40 9.24
N SER A 18 -9.90 13.19 9.13
CA SER A 18 -10.32 12.06 9.97
C SER A 18 -9.99 12.31 11.45
N ASP A 19 -8.82 12.90 11.70
CA ASP A 19 -8.35 13.24 13.05
C ASP A 19 -9.20 14.34 13.66
N VAL A 20 -9.57 15.35 12.87
CA VAL A 20 -10.51 16.40 13.28
C VAL A 20 -11.89 15.79 13.56
N MET A 21 -12.38 14.90 12.69
CA MET A 21 -13.67 14.24 12.87
C MET A 21 -13.72 13.41 14.16
N VAL A 22 -12.64 12.73 14.54
CA VAL A 22 -12.59 11.91 15.77
C VAL A 22 -12.25 12.74 17.00
N GLY A 23 -11.25 13.61 16.90
CA GLY A 23 -10.68 14.37 18.01
C GLY A 23 -11.52 15.58 18.43
N ALA A 24 -12.09 16.32 17.49
CA ALA A 24 -12.88 17.52 17.81
C ALA A 24 -14.12 17.22 18.67
N PRO A 25 -14.89 16.13 18.43
CA PRO A 25 -15.96 15.72 19.33
C PRO A 25 -15.52 15.41 20.75
N LEU A 26 -14.38 14.74 20.92
CA LEU A 26 -13.84 14.38 22.23
C LEU A 26 -13.38 15.64 22.99
N ALA A 27 -12.62 16.51 22.33
CA ALA A 27 -12.19 17.79 22.89
C ALA A 27 -13.39 18.69 23.24
N ALA A 28 -14.38 18.79 22.34
CA ALA A 28 -15.59 19.55 22.58
C ALA A 28 -16.40 19.00 23.77
N ARG A 29 -16.49 17.68 23.93
CA ARG A 29 -17.14 17.09 25.12
C ARG A 29 -16.38 17.38 26.42
N LEU A 30 -15.04 17.37 26.39
CA LEU A 30 -14.21 17.66 27.56
C LEU A 30 -14.29 19.13 27.98
N VAL A 31 -14.27 20.05 27.01
CA VAL A 31 -14.20 21.49 27.28
C VAL A 31 -15.59 22.12 27.40
N LEU A 32 -16.54 21.71 26.56
CA LEU A 32 -17.86 22.34 26.43
C LEU A 32 -19.01 21.44 26.90
N GLY A 33 -18.76 20.20 27.31
CA GLY A 33 -19.80 19.25 27.70
C GLY A 33 -20.79 18.94 26.57
N ALA A 34 -22.01 18.51 26.92
CA ALA A 34 -23.09 18.23 25.97
C ALA A 34 -23.88 19.49 25.54
N THR A 35 -23.19 20.63 25.43
CA THR A 35 -23.82 21.92 25.09
C THR A 35 -24.15 22.05 23.60
N PRO A 36 -25.05 22.96 23.21
CA PRO A 36 -25.32 23.27 21.80
C PRO A 36 -24.06 23.67 21.02
N LEU A 37 -23.14 24.40 21.65
CA LEU A 37 -21.86 24.79 21.04
C LEU A 37 -20.97 23.56 20.78
N GLY A 38 -20.88 22.63 21.74
CA GLY A 38 -20.16 21.38 21.56
C GLY A 38 -20.74 20.51 20.42
N ARG A 39 -22.07 20.50 20.26
CA ARG A 39 -22.74 19.82 19.13
C ARG A 39 -22.47 20.51 17.78
N ALA A 40 -22.42 21.84 17.76
CA ALA A 40 -22.10 22.60 16.55
C ALA A 40 -20.67 22.29 16.05
N VAL A 41 -19.69 22.21 16.97
CA VAL A 41 -18.31 21.81 16.63
C VAL A 41 -18.26 20.38 16.07
N GLN A 42 -18.99 19.44 16.67
CA GLN A 42 -19.10 18.07 16.17
C GLN A 42 -19.69 18.00 14.76
N ALA A 43 -20.79 18.72 14.52
CA ALA A 43 -21.43 18.80 13.22
C ALA A 43 -20.50 19.42 12.16
N ALA A 44 -19.80 20.50 12.51
CA ALA A 44 -18.84 21.13 11.60
C ALA A 44 -17.68 20.20 11.23
N ALA A 45 -17.10 19.50 12.21
CA ALA A 45 -16.02 18.52 11.97
C ALA A 45 -16.49 17.37 11.07
N PHE A 46 -17.67 16.82 11.34
CA PHE A 46 -18.27 15.78 10.50
C PHE A 46 -18.54 16.27 9.08
N MET A 47 -19.17 17.44 8.92
CA MET A 47 -19.50 18.00 7.61
C MET A 47 -18.26 18.32 6.78
N GLY A 48 -17.19 18.80 7.41
CA GLY A 48 -15.91 19.04 6.74
C GLY A 48 -15.32 17.74 6.17
N TYR A 49 -15.28 16.67 6.97
CA TYR A 49 -14.82 15.35 6.52
C TYR A 49 -15.74 14.77 5.44
N ALA A 50 -17.05 14.71 5.72
CA ALA A 50 -18.04 14.11 4.83
C ALA A 50 -18.11 14.83 3.48
N GLY A 51 -18.01 16.16 3.45
CA GLY A 51 -17.98 16.94 2.23
C GLY A 51 -16.81 16.58 1.32
N SER A 52 -15.59 16.50 1.88
CA SER A 52 -14.41 16.10 1.10
C SER A 52 -14.51 14.64 0.64
N ALA A 53 -14.91 13.74 1.54
CA ALA A 53 -15.06 12.32 1.26
C ALA A 53 -16.08 12.03 0.17
N LEU A 54 -17.26 12.67 0.22
CA LEU A 54 -18.33 12.46 -0.76
C LEU A 54 -17.95 12.97 -2.14
N LEU A 55 -17.22 14.08 -2.21
CA LEU A 55 -16.73 14.62 -3.48
C LEU A 55 -15.73 13.67 -4.14
N ASP A 56 -14.73 13.20 -3.38
CA ASP A 56 -13.76 12.22 -3.88
C ASP A 56 -14.43 10.88 -4.24
N TRP A 57 -15.39 10.43 -3.44
CA TRP A 57 -16.17 9.22 -3.72
C TRP A 57 -16.95 9.34 -5.02
N ALA A 58 -17.66 10.45 -5.22
CA ALA A 58 -18.44 10.71 -6.43
C ALA A 58 -17.56 10.70 -7.68
N VAL A 59 -16.35 11.29 -7.62
CA VAL A 59 -15.39 11.26 -8.73
C VAL A 59 -14.86 9.85 -8.97
N ARG A 60 -14.52 9.10 -7.91
CA ARG A 60 -14.03 7.72 -8.01
C ARG A 60 -15.03 6.75 -8.62
N MET A 61 -16.34 7.04 -8.54
CA MET A 61 -17.36 6.25 -9.24
C MET A 61 -17.20 6.31 -10.77
N GLY A 62 -16.57 7.36 -11.31
CA GLY A 62 -16.22 7.46 -12.72
C GLY A 62 -14.93 6.74 -13.11
N VAL A 63 -14.13 6.29 -12.15
CA VAL A 63 -12.85 5.62 -12.43
C VAL A 63 -13.10 4.22 -12.97
N ARG A 64 -12.61 3.98 -14.19
CA ARG A 64 -12.59 2.66 -14.79
C ARG A 64 -11.52 1.81 -14.11
N ARG A 65 -11.95 0.78 -13.41
CA ARG A 65 -11.06 -0.16 -12.73
C ARG A 65 -10.42 -1.13 -13.73
N VAL A 66 -9.19 -1.54 -13.42
CA VAL A 66 -8.53 -2.64 -14.13
C VAL A 66 -9.33 -3.93 -13.94
N ASP A 67 -9.59 -4.61 -15.05
CA ASP A 67 -10.11 -5.98 -15.07
C ASP A 67 -8.92 -6.94 -14.95
N PHE A 68 -8.66 -7.39 -13.72
CA PHE A 68 -7.45 -8.16 -13.41
C PHE A 68 -7.40 -9.51 -14.13
N GLU A 69 -8.54 -10.21 -14.20
CA GLU A 69 -8.62 -11.48 -14.92
C GLU A 69 -8.33 -11.29 -16.41
N ARG A 70 -8.92 -10.26 -17.03
CA ARG A 70 -8.70 -9.97 -18.44
C ARG A 70 -7.28 -9.51 -18.74
N GLU A 71 -6.72 -8.64 -17.90
CA GLU A 71 -5.40 -8.04 -18.15
C GLU A 71 -4.25 -8.99 -17.80
N PHE A 72 -4.38 -9.74 -16.69
CA PHE A 72 -3.29 -10.54 -16.12
C PHE A 72 -3.58 -12.05 -16.10
N GLY A 73 -4.80 -12.50 -16.45
CA GLY A 73 -5.17 -13.91 -16.31
C GLY A 73 -5.20 -14.41 -14.85
N ALA A 74 -5.18 -13.48 -13.89
CA ALA A 74 -5.14 -13.74 -12.45
C ALA A 74 -6.00 -12.70 -11.73
N ASP A 75 -6.75 -13.12 -10.72
CA ASP A 75 -7.53 -12.24 -9.84
C ASP A 75 -7.59 -12.87 -8.44
N VAL A 76 -8.09 -12.16 -7.42
CA VAL A 76 -8.22 -12.62 -6.02
C VAL A 76 -8.88 -14.00 -5.89
N HIS A 77 -9.75 -14.38 -6.82
CA HIS A 77 -10.47 -15.66 -6.82
C HIS A 77 -9.84 -16.73 -7.72
N ARG A 78 -8.80 -16.39 -8.47
CA ARG A 78 -8.14 -17.25 -9.46
C ARG A 78 -6.62 -17.14 -9.28
N LEU A 79 -6.14 -17.69 -8.15
CA LEU A 79 -4.73 -17.73 -7.78
C LEU A 79 -4.26 -19.18 -7.59
N ASP A 80 -3.20 -19.55 -8.28
CA ASP A 80 -2.47 -20.78 -8.01
C ASP A 80 -1.46 -20.53 -6.87
N PRO A 81 -1.38 -21.41 -5.86
CA PRO A 81 -0.37 -21.29 -4.83
C PRO A 81 1.03 -21.47 -5.42
N MET A 82 1.93 -20.55 -5.09
CA MET A 82 3.34 -20.64 -5.46
C MET A 82 4.01 -21.75 -4.65
N PRO A 83 4.60 -22.79 -5.28
CA PRO A 83 5.26 -23.87 -4.56
C PRO A 83 6.44 -23.36 -3.73
N ARG A 84 6.66 -23.94 -2.55
CA ARG A 84 7.70 -23.51 -1.60
C ARG A 84 9.09 -23.51 -2.22
N GLU A 85 9.42 -24.50 -3.06
CA GLU A 85 10.72 -24.61 -3.72
C GLU A 85 10.91 -23.51 -4.77
N VAL A 86 9.83 -23.11 -5.46
CA VAL A 86 9.86 -21.97 -6.39
C VAL A 86 10.08 -20.69 -5.60
N ARG A 87 9.38 -20.52 -4.47
CA ARG A 87 9.53 -19.36 -3.58
C ARG A 87 10.96 -19.20 -3.08
N GLN A 88 11.60 -20.29 -2.66
CA GLN A 88 13.00 -20.27 -2.24
C GLN A 88 13.96 -19.86 -3.36
N ARG A 89 13.75 -20.39 -4.59
CA ARG A 89 14.54 -19.95 -5.76
C ARG A 89 14.30 -18.49 -6.10
N GLU A 90 13.06 -18.02 -5.95
CA GLU A 90 12.71 -16.63 -6.18
C GLU A 90 13.40 -15.69 -5.18
N VAL A 91 13.47 -16.08 -3.90
CA VAL A 91 14.26 -15.35 -2.89
C VAL A 91 15.71 -15.21 -3.34
N THR A 92 16.37 -16.29 -3.76
CA THR A 92 17.75 -16.23 -4.23
C THR A 92 17.90 -15.27 -5.42
N ALA A 93 17.04 -15.38 -6.43
CA ALA A 93 17.09 -14.51 -7.61
C ALA A 93 16.83 -13.03 -7.27
N LEU A 94 15.91 -12.74 -6.34
CA LEU A 94 15.64 -11.38 -5.88
C LEU A 94 16.81 -10.78 -5.11
N VAL A 95 17.48 -11.59 -4.28
CA VAL A 95 18.68 -11.15 -3.55
C VAL A 95 19.79 -10.77 -4.53
N GLU A 96 20.07 -11.64 -5.49
CA GLU A 96 21.05 -11.37 -6.56
C GLU A 96 20.68 -10.07 -7.29
N ARG A 97 19.41 -9.96 -7.74
CA ARG A 97 18.94 -8.79 -8.48
C ARG A 97 19.01 -7.49 -7.69
N LEU A 98 18.67 -7.52 -6.41
CA LEU A 98 18.72 -6.35 -5.53
C LEU A 98 20.16 -5.94 -5.20
N ASN A 99 21.05 -6.90 -5.03
CA ASN A 99 22.46 -6.64 -4.81
C ASN A 99 23.11 -6.01 -6.05
N ASP A 100 22.83 -6.57 -7.23
CA ASP A 100 23.36 -6.10 -8.51
C ASP A 100 22.82 -4.72 -8.91
N GLY A 101 21.52 -4.51 -8.65
CA GLY A 101 20.81 -3.27 -8.97
C GLY A 101 20.82 -2.22 -7.86
N TYR A 102 21.65 -2.40 -6.82
CA TYR A 102 21.61 -1.55 -5.64
C TYR A 102 21.89 -0.09 -5.97
N THR A 103 21.08 0.79 -5.38
CA THR A 103 21.31 2.23 -5.34
C THR A 103 21.13 2.74 -3.91
N ASP A 104 22.04 3.62 -3.50
CA ASP A 104 22.00 4.37 -2.25
C ASP A 104 21.32 5.74 -2.40
N GLU A 105 20.74 6.05 -3.56
CA GLU A 105 20.05 7.31 -3.81
C GLU A 105 18.89 7.51 -2.82
N ARG A 106 18.98 8.58 -2.02
CA ARG A 106 17.91 9.00 -1.10
C ARG A 106 17.11 10.15 -1.73
N VAL A 107 15.95 9.80 -2.26
CA VAL A 107 14.99 10.76 -2.82
C VAL A 107 14.09 11.30 -1.70
N PRO A 108 13.91 12.62 -1.55
CA PRO A 108 12.96 13.16 -0.60
C PRO A 108 11.54 12.59 -0.83
N ARG A 109 10.83 12.22 0.24
CA ARG A 109 9.50 11.59 0.19
C ARG A 109 8.53 12.27 -0.79
N ALA A 110 8.45 13.61 -0.76
CA ALA A 110 7.56 14.36 -1.64
C ALA A 110 7.90 14.15 -3.13
N GLU A 111 9.18 14.12 -3.47
CA GLU A 111 9.61 13.83 -4.85
C GLU A 111 9.39 12.36 -5.20
N LEU A 112 9.69 11.43 -4.29
CA LEU A 112 9.43 10.01 -4.50
C LEU A 112 7.94 9.73 -4.74
N ALA A 113 7.06 10.38 -3.97
CA ALA A 113 5.62 10.32 -4.14
C ALA A 113 5.19 10.88 -5.50
N ARG A 114 5.76 12.00 -5.97
CA ARG A 114 5.50 12.52 -7.32
C ARG A 114 5.93 11.55 -8.41
N ARG A 115 7.11 10.94 -8.29
CA ARG A 115 7.61 9.94 -9.26
C ARG A 115 6.70 8.72 -9.32
N ALA A 116 6.37 8.14 -8.16
CA ALA A 116 5.46 7.00 -8.05
C ALA A 116 4.06 7.35 -8.59
N ASN A 117 3.53 8.53 -8.25
CA ASN A 117 2.20 8.97 -8.68
C ASN A 117 2.11 9.13 -10.20
N ARG A 118 3.10 9.77 -10.83
CA ARG A 118 3.17 9.86 -12.30
C ARG A 118 3.23 8.48 -12.94
N ARG A 119 4.11 7.61 -12.42
CA ARG A 119 4.27 6.26 -12.97
C ARG A 119 2.97 5.45 -12.90
N LEU A 120 2.25 5.55 -11.78
CA LEU A 120 0.96 4.91 -11.60
C LEU A 120 -0.10 5.45 -12.56
N THR A 121 -0.17 6.79 -12.73
CA THR A 121 -1.09 7.40 -13.68
C THR A 121 -0.85 6.87 -15.10
N ASP A 122 0.40 6.88 -15.55
CA ASP A 122 0.75 6.42 -16.89
C ASP A 122 0.46 4.92 -17.06
N TYR A 123 0.89 4.10 -16.10
CA TYR A 123 0.70 2.65 -16.14
C TYR A 123 -0.79 2.27 -16.13
N LEU A 124 -1.60 2.87 -15.25
CA LEU A 124 -3.04 2.58 -15.21
C LEU A 124 -3.74 3.04 -16.48
N ALA A 125 -3.32 4.17 -17.06
CA ALA A 125 -3.89 4.65 -18.31
C ALA A 125 -3.65 3.68 -19.48
N THR A 126 -2.53 2.95 -19.51
CA THR A 126 -2.30 1.93 -20.54
C THR A 126 -3.23 0.72 -20.39
N LEU A 127 -3.63 0.38 -19.16
CA LEU A 127 -4.52 -0.73 -18.86
C LEU A 127 -6.00 -0.38 -19.09
N THR A 128 -6.41 0.82 -18.67
CA THR A 128 -7.83 1.19 -18.62
C THR A 128 -8.24 2.08 -19.80
N GLY A 129 -7.28 2.71 -20.48
CA GLY A 129 -7.56 3.77 -21.46
C GLY A 129 -8.12 5.05 -20.83
N GLN A 130 -7.90 5.26 -19.53
CA GLN A 130 -8.35 6.43 -18.77
C GLN A 130 -7.21 6.96 -17.89
N VAL A 131 -6.93 8.26 -17.99
CA VAL A 131 -5.99 8.97 -17.11
C VAL A 131 -6.71 9.27 -15.80
N VAL A 132 -6.17 8.78 -14.69
CA VAL A 132 -6.67 9.10 -13.34
C VAL A 132 -5.59 9.87 -12.58
N GLU A 133 -5.80 11.16 -12.47
CA GLU A 133 -4.94 12.06 -11.72
C GLU A 133 -5.46 12.25 -10.31
N THR A 134 -4.50 12.45 -9.40
CA THR A 134 -4.74 12.62 -7.98
C THR A 134 -3.53 13.27 -7.36
N SER A 135 -3.70 13.84 -6.17
CA SER A 135 -2.61 14.43 -5.40
C SER A 135 -1.50 13.42 -5.09
N SER A 136 -0.25 13.88 -5.10
CA SER A 136 0.90 13.14 -4.57
C SER A 136 1.25 13.55 -3.14
N GLU A 137 0.45 14.42 -2.51
CA GLU A 137 0.72 14.90 -1.15
C GLU A 137 0.56 13.77 -0.13
N ILE A 138 1.50 13.71 0.82
CA ILE A 138 1.61 12.68 1.85
C ILE A 138 1.81 13.36 3.20
N ARG A 139 1.00 12.99 4.19
CA ARG A 139 1.14 13.49 5.55
C ARG A 139 2.24 12.74 6.31
N GLY A 140 2.93 13.45 7.18
CA GLY A 140 3.89 12.86 8.11
C GLY A 140 3.26 12.31 9.40
N MET A 141 2.00 12.66 9.71
CA MET A 141 1.36 12.31 10.98
C MET A 141 -0.16 12.26 10.87
N THR A 142 -0.78 11.24 11.45
CA THR A 142 -2.22 11.16 11.77
C THR A 142 -2.44 10.34 13.05
N LEU A 143 -3.60 10.45 13.69
CA LEU A 143 -4.02 9.61 14.83
C LEU A 143 -3.97 8.12 14.49
N ALA A 144 -4.17 7.75 13.23
CA ALA A 144 -4.02 6.36 12.79
C ALA A 144 -2.61 5.82 13.04
N GLY A 145 -1.56 6.65 12.86
CA GLY A 145 -0.17 6.25 13.16
C GLY A 145 0.11 6.03 14.65
N VAL A 146 -0.69 6.64 15.53
CA VAL A 146 -0.63 6.40 16.99
C VAL A 146 -1.37 5.11 17.36
N LEU A 147 -2.47 4.81 16.67
CA LEU A 147 -3.31 3.64 16.93
C LEU A 147 -2.82 2.37 16.23
N LEU A 148 -2.01 2.49 15.17
CA LEU A 148 -1.46 1.40 14.36
C LEU A 148 0.08 1.47 14.33
N PRO A 149 0.78 1.20 15.44
CA PRO A 149 2.24 1.32 15.52
C PRO A 149 3.00 0.34 14.60
N PHE A 150 2.30 -0.68 14.08
CA PHE A 150 2.82 -1.64 13.10
C PHE A 150 2.60 -1.23 11.64
N ALA A 151 1.76 -0.22 11.37
CA ALA A 151 1.53 0.27 10.02
C ALA A 151 2.64 1.25 9.64
N HIS A 152 3.25 1.04 8.48
CA HIS A 152 4.27 1.95 7.95
C HIS A 152 3.67 3.21 7.32
N GLY A 153 2.48 3.05 6.73
CA GLY A 153 1.62 4.10 6.22
C GLY A 153 0.16 3.64 6.25
N ALA A 154 -0.73 4.57 5.95
CA ALA A 154 -2.14 4.27 5.77
C ALA A 154 -2.78 5.28 4.82
N CYS A 155 -3.66 4.78 3.95
CA CYS A 155 -4.64 5.58 3.24
C CYS A 155 -6.01 5.48 3.92
N ASP A 156 -6.60 6.62 4.25
CA ASP A 156 -8.04 6.69 4.46
C ASP A 156 -8.71 6.47 3.10
N ILE A 157 -9.18 5.24 2.86
CA ILE A 157 -9.81 4.85 1.60
C ILE A 157 -11.04 5.68 1.24
N VAL A 158 -11.65 6.38 2.19
CA VAL A 158 -12.82 7.22 1.96
C VAL A 158 -12.39 8.62 1.50
N SER A 159 -11.55 9.31 2.28
CA SER A 159 -11.07 10.66 1.94
C SER A 159 -9.87 10.69 0.98
N GLY A 160 -9.25 9.54 0.73
CA GLY A 160 -7.98 9.44 0.00
C GLY A 160 -6.78 10.00 0.74
N ASP A 161 -6.91 10.44 1.99
CA ASP A 161 -5.78 11.01 2.70
C ASP A 161 -4.73 9.93 2.99
N ILE A 162 -3.45 10.23 2.72
CA ILE A 162 -2.35 9.26 2.90
C ILE A 162 -1.40 9.83 3.94
N ALA A 163 -1.01 8.97 4.88
CA ALA A 163 0.01 9.27 5.86
C ALA A 163 1.07 8.17 5.89
N ILE A 164 2.35 8.58 5.98
CA ILE A 164 3.47 7.65 6.22
C ILE A 164 4.18 8.09 7.48
N PHE A 165 4.21 7.20 8.47
CA PHE A 165 4.51 7.53 9.86
C PHE A 165 6.00 7.46 10.19
N ARG A 166 6.78 6.73 9.37
CA ARG A 166 8.21 6.49 9.60
C ARG A 166 8.96 6.44 8.27
N ASP A 167 10.26 6.70 8.32
CA ASP A 167 11.14 6.40 7.20
C ASP A 167 11.23 4.87 7.07
N THR A 168 10.88 4.35 5.89
CA THR A 168 10.87 2.91 5.60
C THR A 168 12.04 2.48 4.72
N GLY A 169 13.05 3.35 4.59
CA GLY A 169 14.28 3.03 3.89
C GLY A 169 13.99 2.69 2.43
N VAL A 170 14.40 1.49 2.02
CA VAL A 170 14.23 1.00 0.65
C VAL A 170 12.77 0.70 0.29
N PHE A 171 11.88 0.49 1.25
CA PHE A 171 10.47 0.12 0.97
C PHE A 171 9.57 1.30 0.63
N GLU A 172 10.04 2.53 0.86
CA GLU A 172 9.19 3.72 0.85
C GLU A 172 8.51 3.98 -0.50
N GLY A 173 9.20 3.73 -1.61
CA GLY A 173 8.65 3.90 -2.95
C GLY A 173 7.46 2.99 -3.22
N HIS A 174 7.54 1.71 -2.84
CA HIS A 174 6.44 0.76 -3.00
C HIS A 174 5.28 1.08 -2.06
N ILE A 175 5.55 1.43 -0.79
CA ILE A 175 4.51 1.80 0.17
C ILE A 175 3.75 3.03 -0.35
N LEU A 176 4.45 4.06 -0.82
CA LEU A 176 3.82 5.23 -1.46
C LEU A 176 2.95 4.83 -2.65
N ALA A 177 3.47 3.99 -3.53
CA ALA A 177 2.73 3.55 -4.71
C ALA A 177 1.47 2.75 -4.33
N HIS A 178 1.57 1.85 -3.36
CA HIS A 178 0.44 1.09 -2.83
C HIS A 178 -0.68 2.03 -2.34
N GLU A 179 -0.34 3.00 -1.50
CA GLU A 179 -1.33 3.93 -0.94
C GLU A 179 -1.93 4.85 -2.01
N LEU A 180 -1.13 5.25 -3.00
CA LEU A 180 -1.59 6.02 -4.15
C LEU A 180 -2.53 5.23 -5.07
N VAL A 181 -2.45 3.90 -5.09
CA VAL A 181 -3.43 3.05 -5.78
C VAL A 181 -4.75 3.02 -5.00
N HIS A 182 -4.71 2.92 -3.67
CA HIS A 182 -5.92 3.06 -2.83
C HIS A 182 -6.61 4.41 -3.02
N ARG A 183 -5.83 5.50 -3.08
CA ARG A 183 -6.34 6.86 -3.36
C ARG A 183 -7.12 6.95 -4.68
N ARG A 184 -6.82 6.10 -5.66
CA ARG A 184 -7.53 5.99 -6.95
C ARG A 184 -8.79 5.12 -6.91
N GLY A 185 -9.16 4.58 -5.76
CA GLY A 185 -10.40 3.83 -5.57
C GLY A 185 -10.29 2.31 -5.74
N TYR A 186 -9.08 1.76 -5.70
CA TYR A 186 -8.86 0.32 -5.59
C TYR A 186 -8.93 -0.07 -4.10
N PHE A 187 -9.93 -0.85 -3.69
CA PHE A 187 -10.14 -1.17 -2.26
C PHE A 187 -9.58 -2.52 -1.84
N LYS A 188 -9.31 -3.41 -2.80
CA LYS A 188 -8.68 -4.71 -2.57
C LYS A 188 -7.18 -4.51 -2.39
N GLU A 189 -6.66 -4.92 -1.25
CA GLU A 189 -5.24 -4.86 -0.89
C GLU A 189 -4.36 -5.54 -1.95
N LEU A 190 -4.71 -6.77 -2.34
CA LEU A 190 -3.98 -7.50 -3.38
C LEU A 190 -3.88 -6.71 -4.69
N HIS A 191 -4.99 -6.12 -5.13
CA HIS A 191 -5.01 -5.32 -6.35
C HIS A 191 -4.10 -4.10 -6.25
N ALA A 192 -4.14 -3.39 -5.11
CA ALA A 192 -3.30 -2.22 -4.89
C ALA A 192 -1.81 -2.58 -4.91
N GLN A 193 -1.43 -3.66 -4.22
CA GLN A 193 -0.06 -4.16 -4.17
C GLN A 193 0.46 -4.59 -5.54
N VAL A 194 -0.35 -5.32 -6.30
CA VAL A 194 0.03 -5.79 -7.64
C VAL A 194 0.19 -4.62 -8.61
N LEU A 195 -0.75 -3.67 -8.62
CA LEU A 195 -0.65 -2.50 -9.51
C LEU A 195 0.54 -1.62 -9.14
N ALA A 196 0.79 -1.42 -7.85
CA ALA A 196 1.99 -0.74 -7.37
C ALA A 196 3.25 -1.48 -7.85
N HIS A 197 3.33 -2.79 -7.63
CA HIS A 197 4.49 -3.58 -8.06
C HIS A 197 4.73 -3.51 -9.56
N LEU A 198 3.74 -3.83 -10.38
CA LEU A 198 3.89 -3.90 -11.82
C LEU A 198 4.20 -2.53 -12.42
N ALA A 199 3.61 -1.45 -11.89
CA ALA A 199 3.93 -0.09 -12.31
C ALA A 199 5.39 0.28 -11.99
N LEU A 200 5.85 0.01 -10.76
CA LEU A 200 7.20 0.39 -10.33
C LEU A 200 8.28 -0.50 -10.95
N ALA A 201 8.06 -1.81 -11.05
CA ALA A 201 9.01 -2.78 -11.60
C ALA A 201 9.34 -2.50 -13.07
N THR A 202 8.39 -1.90 -13.79
CA THR A 202 8.52 -1.55 -15.22
C THR A 202 8.82 -0.06 -15.43
N SER A 203 9.16 0.69 -14.39
CA SER A 203 9.34 2.15 -14.46
C SER A 203 10.66 2.59 -15.09
N GLY A 204 11.70 1.76 -15.00
CA GLY A 204 13.07 2.13 -15.36
C GLY A 204 13.75 3.08 -14.37
N ASP A 205 13.05 3.55 -13.33
CA ASP A 205 13.64 4.33 -12.23
C ASP A 205 14.30 3.38 -11.23
N PRO A 206 15.64 3.44 -11.02
CA PRO A 206 16.34 2.51 -10.16
C PRO A 206 15.82 2.48 -8.71
N VAL A 207 15.42 3.63 -8.16
CA VAL A 207 14.92 3.74 -6.78
C VAL A 207 13.56 3.07 -6.65
N LEU A 208 12.65 3.31 -7.61
CA LEU A 208 11.33 2.69 -7.63
C LEU A 208 11.38 1.18 -7.88
N VAL A 209 12.25 0.75 -8.79
CA VAL A 209 12.50 -0.68 -9.08
C VAL A 209 13.08 -1.37 -7.86
N GLN A 210 14.14 -0.83 -7.25
CA GLN A 210 14.72 -1.37 -6.00
C GLN A 210 13.64 -1.49 -4.92
N SER A 211 12.83 -0.45 -4.75
CA SER A 211 11.81 -0.43 -3.70
C SER A 211 10.78 -1.55 -3.85
N THR A 212 10.29 -1.76 -5.07
CA THR A 212 9.29 -2.81 -5.27
C THR A 212 9.85 -4.22 -5.28
N LEU A 213 11.11 -4.41 -5.67
CA LEU A 213 11.79 -5.70 -5.58
C LEU A 213 12.10 -6.05 -4.13
N ALA A 214 12.50 -5.06 -3.32
CA ALA A 214 12.69 -5.22 -1.89
C ALA A 214 11.39 -5.67 -1.22
N GLU A 215 10.26 -5.04 -1.56
CA GLU A 215 8.96 -5.47 -1.06
C GLU A 215 8.64 -6.91 -1.50
N ARG A 216 8.79 -7.27 -2.78
CA ARG A 216 8.55 -8.65 -3.26
C ARG A 216 9.41 -9.67 -2.52
N LEU A 217 10.68 -9.36 -2.25
CA LEU A 217 11.56 -10.21 -1.45
C LEU A 217 11.03 -10.35 -0.03
N ASN A 218 10.66 -9.25 0.63
CA ASN A 218 10.13 -9.28 1.98
C ASN A 218 8.86 -10.14 2.09
N ARG A 219 7.95 -10.05 1.11
CA ARG A 219 6.73 -10.89 1.08
C ARG A 219 7.05 -12.38 0.97
N ASN A 220 8.02 -12.76 0.14
CA ASN A 220 8.47 -14.14 0.05
C ASN A 220 9.11 -14.62 1.36
N VAL A 221 9.95 -13.80 1.99
CA VAL A 221 10.57 -14.12 3.29
C VAL A 221 9.51 -14.25 4.38
N GLN A 222 8.56 -13.32 4.47
CA GLN A 222 7.43 -13.38 5.41
C GLN A 222 6.60 -14.66 5.21
N THR A 223 6.33 -15.04 3.96
CA THR A 223 5.56 -16.26 3.68
C THR A 223 6.34 -17.53 4.06
N LEU A 224 7.67 -17.53 3.92
CA LEU A 224 8.51 -18.65 4.34
C LEU A 224 8.64 -18.77 5.87
N ALA A 225 8.74 -17.64 6.57
CA ALA A 225 8.88 -17.55 8.02
C ALA A 225 7.56 -17.76 8.78
N GLY A 226 6.42 -17.44 8.17
CA GLY A 226 5.12 -17.45 8.84
C GLY A 226 5.04 -16.39 9.94
N GLU A 227 4.53 -16.74 11.12
CA GLU A 227 4.48 -15.83 12.28
C GLU A 227 5.80 -15.77 13.08
N ASP A 228 6.85 -16.52 12.69
CA ASP A 228 8.13 -16.57 13.42
C ASP A 228 9.07 -15.44 13.00
N LEU A 229 9.13 -14.38 13.82
CA LEU A 229 10.02 -13.24 13.63
C LEU A 229 11.50 -13.61 13.73
N ALA A 230 11.86 -14.63 14.52
CA ALA A 230 13.24 -15.09 14.62
C ALA A 230 13.64 -15.82 13.33
N GLU A 231 12.73 -16.60 12.76
CA GLU A 231 12.96 -17.22 11.45
C GLU A 231 13.06 -16.17 10.33
N HIS A 232 12.20 -15.14 10.33
CA HIS A 232 12.32 -14.05 9.36
C HIS A 232 13.70 -13.39 9.43
N ARG A 233 14.16 -13.02 10.63
CA ARG A 233 15.50 -12.47 10.86
C ARG A 233 16.59 -13.40 10.32
N ARG A 234 16.53 -14.70 10.67
CA ARG A 234 17.50 -15.70 10.18
C ARG A 234 17.52 -15.79 8.66
N LEU A 235 16.36 -15.76 8.01
CA LEU A 235 16.26 -15.82 6.56
C LEU A 235 16.89 -14.57 5.90
N VAL A 236 16.64 -13.38 6.45
CA VAL A 236 17.26 -12.14 5.97
C VAL A 236 18.78 -12.18 6.14
N GLU A 237 19.28 -12.52 7.34
CA GLU A 237 20.71 -12.56 7.65
C GLU A 237 21.48 -13.58 6.79
N ARG A 238 20.84 -14.70 6.43
CA ARG A 238 21.44 -15.76 5.61
C ARG A 238 21.17 -15.65 4.12
N SER A 239 20.40 -14.65 3.70
CA SER A 239 19.98 -14.49 2.30
C SER A 239 21.13 -14.15 1.36
N GLY A 240 22.20 -13.53 1.88
CA GLY A 240 23.28 -12.97 1.06
C GLY A 240 23.01 -11.53 0.59
N LEU A 241 21.99 -10.85 1.10
CA LEU A 241 21.79 -9.42 0.88
C LEU A 241 23.01 -8.60 1.31
N ARG A 242 23.30 -7.53 0.57
CA ARG A 242 24.26 -6.51 1.00
C ARG A 242 23.88 -5.97 2.40
N PRO A 243 24.85 -5.63 3.26
CA PRO A 243 24.57 -5.19 4.64
C PRO A 243 23.58 -4.01 4.74
N GLU A 244 23.63 -3.06 3.80
CA GLU A 244 22.76 -1.89 3.76
C GLU A 244 21.30 -2.27 3.48
N LEU A 245 21.09 -3.24 2.58
CA LEU A 245 19.77 -3.79 2.28
C LEU A 245 19.27 -4.63 3.46
N ALA A 246 20.09 -5.54 3.98
CA ALA A 246 19.73 -6.38 5.12
C ALA A 246 19.33 -5.53 6.34
N SER A 247 20.07 -4.47 6.63
CA SER A 247 19.74 -3.50 7.69
C SER A 247 18.35 -2.89 7.50
N SER A 248 18.00 -2.50 6.27
CA SER A 248 16.68 -1.94 5.96
C SER A 248 15.55 -2.96 6.20
N PHE A 249 15.76 -4.23 5.87
CA PHE A 249 14.78 -5.29 6.12
C PHE A 249 14.60 -5.59 7.62
N LEU A 250 15.68 -5.52 8.39
CA LEU A 250 15.64 -5.75 9.83
C LEU A 250 15.01 -4.57 10.59
N ALA A 251 15.21 -3.34 10.09
CA ALA A 251 14.68 -2.12 10.71
C ALA A 251 13.15 -1.97 10.60
N VAL A 252 12.51 -2.63 9.62
CA VAL A 252 11.05 -2.59 9.46
C VAL A 252 10.31 -3.67 10.27
N LEU A 253 11.04 -4.59 10.90
CA LEU A 253 10.42 -5.59 11.78
C LEU A 253 9.77 -4.90 12.99
N PRO A 254 8.56 -5.33 13.40
CA PRO A 254 7.90 -4.73 14.55
C PRO A 254 8.73 -4.93 15.82
N GLU A 255 9.09 -3.82 16.48
CA GLU A 255 9.73 -3.83 17.79
C GLU A 255 8.67 -3.88 18.89
N GLY A 256 8.66 -4.95 19.71
CA GLY A 256 7.88 -5.03 20.96
C GLY A 256 6.70 -6.01 20.98
N THR A 257 6.10 -6.14 22.16
CA THR A 257 4.97 -7.05 22.46
C THR A 257 3.68 -6.58 21.80
N ARG A 258 2.96 -7.50 21.13
CA ARG A 258 1.59 -7.28 20.61
C ARG A 258 0.70 -6.74 21.74
N SER A 259 0.09 -5.57 21.55
CA SER A 259 -0.91 -5.02 22.48
C SER A 259 -2.31 -5.48 22.09
N GLY A 260 -3.25 -5.57 23.04
CA GLY A 260 -4.63 -6.00 22.75
C GLY A 260 -5.38 -5.08 21.75
N VAL A 261 -4.98 -3.80 21.64
CA VAL A 261 -5.50 -2.86 20.63
C VAL A 261 -5.01 -3.24 19.23
N SER A 262 -3.74 -3.67 19.12
CA SER A 262 -3.17 -4.16 17.87
C SER A 262 -3.91 -5.39 17.34
N ASP A 263 -4.26 -6.33 18.22
CA ASP A 263 -4.98 -7.54 17.84
C ASP A 263 -6.42 -7.27 17.39
N ALA A 264 -7.12 -6.35 18.05
CA ALA A 264 -8.48 -5.94 17.64
C ALA A 264 -8.47 -5.26 16.26
N LEU A 265 -7.49 -4.38 15.99
CA LEU A 265 -7.35 -3.70 14.70
C LEU A 265 -6.93 -4.67 13.59
N ARG A 266 -6.04 -5.63 13.91
CA ARG A 266 -5.67 -6.72 13.01
C ARG A 266 -6.89 -7.56 12.62
N GLN A 267 -7.79 -7.87 13.56
CA GLN A 267 -9.04 -8.59 13.26
C GLN A 267 -9.98 -7.75 12.38
N LEU A 268 -10.10 -6.46 12.64
CA LEU A 268 -10.91 -5.56 11.81
C LEU A 268 -10.36 -5.48 10.38
N TYR A 269 -9.05 -5.41 10.23
CA TYR A 269 -8.39 -5.40 8.92
C TYR A 269 -8.56 -6.74 8.18
N ASP A 270 -8.40 -7.87 8.88
CA ASP A 270 -8.68 -9.20 8.35
C ASP A 270 -10.14 -9.32 7.86
N ALA A 271 -11.10 -8.84 8.67
CA ALA A 271 -12.51 -8.81 8.31
C ALA A 271 -12.76 -7.92 7.07
N ARG A 272 -12.15 -6.73 6.99
CA ARG A 272 -12.23 -5.86 5.81
C ARG A 272 -11.73 -6.60 4.56
N MET A 273 -10.58 -7.25 4.64
CA MET A 273 -10.02 -7.99 3.50
C MET A 273 -10.99 -9.10 3.05
N ARG A 274 -11.56 -9.86 3.99
CA ARG A 274 -12.58 -10.88 3.69
C ARG A 274 -13.84 -10.30 3.03
N LEU A 275 -14.32 -9.15 3.51
CA LEU A 275 -15.46 -8.47 2.89
C LEU A 275 -15.20 -8.03 1.44
N THR A 276 -13.94 -7.82 1.08
CA THR A 276 -13.55 -7.53 -0.31
C THR A 276 -13.27 -8.77 -1.17
N GLY A 277 -13.56 -9.98 -0.65
CA GLY A 277 -13.38 -11.25 -1.35
C GLY A 277 -11.99 -11.87 -1.27
N GLN A 278 -11.11 -11.34 -0.40
CA GLN A 278 -9.78 -11.90 -0.13
C GLN A 278 -9.84 -12.90 1.05
N ASN A 279 -8.84 -13.76 1.24
CA ASN A 279 -8.78 -14.74 2.34
C ASN A 279 -8.32 -14.16 3.69
N GLY A 280 -8.23 -12.83 3.80
CA GLY A 280 -7.75 -12.15 5.00
C GLY A 280 -6.27 -11.78 4.93
N LEU A 281 -5.63 -11.61 6.08
CA LEU A 281 -4.24 -11.16 6.20
C LEU A 281 -3.22 -12.11 5.55
N SER A 282 -3.55 -13.38 5.35
CA SER A 282 -2.70 -14.33 4.62
C SER A 282 -2.49 -13.90 3.17
N ASP A 283 -3.51 -13.33 2.53
CA ASP A 283 -3.42 -12.83 1.15
C ASP A 283 -2.54 -11.60 1.01
N TYR A 284 -2.28 -10.89 2.12
CA TYR A 284 -1.40 -9.73 2.10
C TYR A 284 0.00 -10.17 1.66
N TRP A 285 0.56 -11.23 2.21
CA TRP A 285 1.90 -11.71 1.81
C TRP A 285 1.84 -12.75 0.70
N GLU A 286 1.10 -13.83 0.95
CA GLU A 286 1.09 -15.00 0.09
C GLU A 286 0.31 -14.73 -1.20
N GLY A 287 -0.86 -14.08 -1.09
CA GLY A 287 -1.72 -13.75 -2.23
C GLY A 287 -1.01 -12.93 -3.30
N PHE A 288 -0.17 -11.97 -2.90
CA PHE A 288 0.68 -11.20 -3.82
C PHE A 288 1.64 -12.09 -4.61
N THR A 289 2.37 -12.98 -3.94
CA THR A 289 3.33 -13.88 -4.61
C THR A 289 2.62 -14.90 -5.50
N ASN A 290 1.46 -15.40 -5.06
CA ASN A 290 0.61 -16.31 -5.84
C ASN A 290 0.03 -15.62 -7.08
N PHE A 291 -0.30 -14.32 -6.99
CA PHE A 291 -0.72 -13.54 -8.15
C PHE A 291 0.37 -13.47 -9.21
N LEU A 292 1.60 -13.07 -8.83
CA LEU A 292 2.70 -12.96 -9.78
C LEU A 292 3.03 -14.33 -10.41
N TRP A 293 3.00 -15.39 -9.60
CA TRP A 293 3.17 -16.77 -10.06
C TRP A 293 2.10 -17.20 -11.08
N THR A 294 0.83 -16.90 -10.78
CA THR A 294 -0.30 -17.22 -11.66
C THR A 294 -0.21 -16.44 -12.97
N PHE A 295 0.00 -15.12 -12.91
CA PHE A 295 0.14 -14.27 -14.08
C PHE A 295 1.31 -14.69 -14.99
N GLN A 296 2.47 -15.02 -14.40
CA GLN A 296 3.65 -15.44 -15.17
C GLN A 296 3.39 -16.71 -16.01
N ARG A 297 2.49 -17.58 -15.53
CA ARG A 297 2.15 -18.87 -16.15
C ARG A 297 0.89 -18.83 -17.01
N GLY A 298 -0.02 -17.89 -16.73
CA GLY A 298 -1.30 -17.78 -17.42
C GLY A 298 -1.12 -17.60 -18.92
N THR A 299 -1.95 -18.29 -19.72
CA THR A 299 -1.90 -18.20 -21.19
C THR A 299 -2.77 -17.09 -21.77
N GLU A 300 -3.70 -16.57 -20.97
CA GLU A 300 -4.79 -15.69 -21.42
C GLU A 300 -4.53 -14.20 -21.12
N ALA A 301 -3.41 -13.89 -20.46
CA ALA A 301 -3.08 -12.53 -20.07
C ALA A 301 -2.78 -11.63 -21.28
N ARG A 302 -3.32 -10.41 -21.27
CA ARG A 302 -3.03 -9.37 -22.27
C ARG A 302 -1.72 -8.66 -22.01
N GLN A 303 -1.37 -8.50 -20.73
CA GLN A 303 -0.14 -7.84 -20.34
C GLN A 303 1.08 -8.76 -20.56
N PRO A 304 2.24 -8.20 -20.96
CA PRO A 304 3.47 -8.98 -21.08
C PRO A 304 3.83 -9.66 -19.76
N ARG A 305 3.92 -10.99 -19.78
CA ARG A 305 4.31 -11.79 -18.59
C ARG A 305 5.69 -11.43 -18.05
N ALA A 306 6.52 -10.79 -18.88
CA ALA A 306 7.80 -10.22 -18.47
C ALA A 306 7.66 -9.20 -17.34
N HIS A 307 6.51 -8.53 -17.20
CA HIS A 307 6.25 -7.60 -16.10
C HIS A 307 6.25 -8.27 -14.71
N ALA A 308 6.00 -9.58 -14.64
CA ALA A 308 6.05 -10.34 -13.39
C ALA A 308 7.39 -11.07 -13.15
N ARG A 309 8.32 -11.03 -14.13
CA ARG A 309 9.64 -11.64 -14.00
C ARG A 309 10.59 -10.76 -13.19
N ILE A 310 11.67 -11.37 -12.70
CA ILE A 310 12.76 -10.72 -11.95
C ILE A 310 13.90 -10.39 -12.91
#